data_AF-A0A9C7PLQ9-F1
#
_entry.id   AF-A0A9C7PLQ9-F1
#
_cell.length_a   1.000
_cell.length_b   1.000
_cell.length_c   1.000
_cell.angle_alpha   90.00
_cell.angle_beta   90.00
_cell.angle_gamma   90.00
#
_symmetry.space_group_name_H-M   'P 1'
#
loop_
_entity.id
_entity.type
_entity.pdbx_description
1 polymer ?
#
loop_
_entity_poly.entity_id
_entity_poly.type
_entity_poly.pdbx_seq_one_letter_code
_entity_poly.pdbx_strand_id
1 'polypeptide(L)' 'MDFHPETKHMRLKSVHPGVTAEEVQEATGFELLIEGSSVPETVVPTVEQVGLIRDVIDPDGMRLREFGR' A
#
# COMPACT_ATOMS: atom_id res chain seq x y z
N MET A 1 -4.74 2.75 -0.75
CA MET A 1 -5.81 3.49 -1.47
C MET A 1 -7.11 3.39 -0.69
N ASP A 2 -8.03 4.33 -0.87
CA ASP A 2 -9.42 4.25 -0.42
C ASP A 2 -10.34 5.00 -1.39
N PHE A 3 -11.61 5.23 -1.02
CA PHE A 3 -12.56 6.00 -1.81
C PHE A 3 -12.93 7.30 -1.09
N HIS A 4 -13.05 8.40 -1.84
CA HIS A 4 -13.53 9.67 -1.32
C HIS A 4 -14.93 9.51 -0.72
N PRO A 5 -15.22 10.05 0.48
CA PRO A 5 -16.47 9.77 1.21
C PRO A 5 -17.72 10.22 0.45
N GLU A 6 -17.63 11.30 -0.33
CA GLU A 6 -18.77 11.88 -1.07
C GLU A 6 -18.80 11.42 -2.53
N THR A 7 -17.79 11.82 -3.32
CA THR A 7 -17.70 11.51 -4.77
C THR A 7 -17.49 10.03 -5.09
N LYS A 8 -17.05 9.21 -4.12
CA LYS A 8 -16.65 7.79 -4.31
C LYS A 8 -15.55 7.58 -5.35
N HIS A 9 -14.86 8.64 -5.76
CA HIS A 9 -13.67 8.52 -6.59
C HIS A 9 -12.55 7.83 -5.81
N MET A 10 -11.73 7.05 -6.51
CA MET A 10 -10.59 6.38 -5.90
C MET A 10 -9.50 7.40 -5.55
N ARG A 11 -8.94 7.25 -4.35
CA ARG A 11 -7.99 8.16 -3.74
C ARG A 11 -6.71 7.42 -3.33
N LEU A 12 -5.58 8.03 -3.63
CA LEU A 12 -4.27 7.54 -3.23
C LEU A 12 -3.92 8.05 -1.83
N LYS A 13 -4.04 7.16 -0.83
CA LYS A 13 -3.83 7.48 0.59
C LYS A 13 -2.37 7.42 1.03
N SER A 14 -1.64 6.42 0.55
CA SER A 14 -0.22 6.22 0.82
C SER A 14 0.39 5.35 -0.27
N VAL A 15 1.71 5.46 -0.44
CA VAL A 15 2.51 4.57 -1.28
C VAL A 15 3.37 3.66 -0.40
N HIS A 16 3.75 2.48 -0.87
CA HIS A 16 4.76 1.69 -0.16
C HIS A 16 6.15 2.33 -0.37
N PRO A 17 7.07 2.23 0.62
CA PRO A 17 8.43 2.75 0.45
C PRO A 17 9.09 2.21 -0.83
N GLY A 18 9.65 3.11 -1.64
CA GLY A 18 10.25 2.78 -2.93
C GLY A 18 9.29 2.77 -4.13
N VAL A 19 8.01 3.14 -3.94
CA VAL A 19 7.03 3.32 -5.01
C VAL A 19 6.58 4.79 -5.04
N THR A 20 6.58 5.41 -6.22
CA THR A 20 6.14 6.79 -6.43
C THR A 20 4.64 6.86 -6.74
N ALA A 21 4.03 8.03 -6.49
CA ALA A 21 2.63 8.26 -6.87
C ALA A 21 2.43 8.22 -8.40
N GLU A 22 3.46 8.60 -9.17
CA GLU A 22 3.46 8.55 -10.63
C GLU A 22 3.40 7.11 -11.14
N GLU A 23 4.24 6.20 -10.63
CA GLU A 23 4.19 4.77 -10.98
C GLU A 23 2.82 4.15 -10.69
N VAL A 24 2.20 4.55 -9.57
CA VAL A 24 0.86 4.09 -9.21
C VAL A 24 -0.20 4.63 -10.18
N GLN A 25 -0.07 5.90 -10.60
CA GLN A 25 -0.97 6.51 -11.58
C GLN A 25 -0.82 5.88 -12.96
N GLU A 26 0.40 5.59 -13.43
CA GLU A 26 0.66 4.92 -14.71
C GLU A 26 0.10 3.49 -14.74
N ALA A 27 0.18 2.77 -13.60
CA ALA A 27 -0.41 1.45 -13.45
C ALA A 27 -1.95 1.45 -13.31
N THR A 28 -2.57 2.63 -13.15
CA THR A 28 -4.02 2.76 -12.94
C THR A 28 -4.70 3.34 -14.18
N GLY A 29 -5.70 2.63 -14.71
CA GLY A 29 -6.41 3.01 -15.94
C GLY A 29 -7.32 4.25 -15.84
N PHE A 30 -7.28 4.98 -14.74
CA PHE A 30 -8.05 6.19 -14.49
C PHE A 30 -7.28 7.12 -13.55
N GLU A 31 -7.64 8.40 -13.52
CA GLU A 31 -7.02 9.40 -12.66
C GLU A 31 -7.33 9.14 -11.18
N LEU A 32 -6.29 9.07 -10.35
CA LEU A 32 -6.37 8.92 -8.91
C LEU A 32 -6.44 10.28 -8.23
N LEU A 33 -7.34 10.41 -7.26
CA LEU A 33 -7.36 11.61 -6.41
C LEU A 33 -6.18 11.58 -5.44
N ILE A 34 -5.37 12.63 -5.48
CA ILE A 34 -4.32 12.90 -4.49
C ILE A 34 -4.79 14.07 -3.63
N GLU A 35 -5.01 13.82 -2.35
CA GLU A 35 -5.40 14.87 -1.40
C GLU A 35 -4.16 15.41 -0.68
N GLY A 36 -3.98 16.73 -0.71
CA GLY A 36 -2.83 17.41 -0.12
C GLY A 36 -1.67 17.59 -1.09
N SER A 37 -0.53 18.05 -0.57
CA SER A 37 0.64 18.41 -1.39
C SER A 37 1.49 17.21 -1.83
N SER A 38 1.32 16.06 -1.17
CA SER A 38 2.13 14.85 -1.41
C SER A 38 1.47 13.61 -0.80
N VAL A 39 1.69 12.45 -1.41
CA VAL A 39 1.24 11.16 -0.88
C VAL A 39 2.25 10.65 0.16
N PRO A 40 1.84 10.34 1.40
CA PRO A 40 2.74 9.82 2.41
C PRO A 40 3.17 8.37 2.13
N GLU A 41 4.29 7.95 2.70
CA GLU A 41 4.69 6.53 2.69
C GLU A 41 3.91 5.71 3.73
N THR A 42 3.74 4.43 3.43
CA THR A 42 3.10 3.45 4.31
C THR A 42 4.07 3.11 5.43
N VAL A 43 3.59 3.24 6.67
CA VAL A 43 4.39 2.99 7.88
C VAL A 43 4.95 1.57 7.86
N VAL A 44 6.25 1.45 8.10
CA VAL A 44 6.92 0.15 8.20
C VAL A 44 6.46 -0.60 9.45
N PRO A 45 6.25 -1.93 9.36
CA PRO A 45 5.83 -2.71 10.51
C PRO A 45 6.91 -2.75 11.60
N THR A 46 6.48 -2.88 12.86
CA THR A 46 7.40 -3.01 13.99
C THR A 46 8.06 -4.39 14.02
N VAL A 47 9.17 -4.52 14.76
CA VAL A 47 9.86 -5.81 14.93
C VAL A 47 8.93 -6.89 15.50
N GLU A 48 8.08 -6.52 16.46
CA GLU A 48 7.09 -7.43 17.05
C GLU A 48 6.05 -7.90 16.03
N GLN A 49 5.49 -6.97 15.23
CA GLN A 49 4.55 -7.31 14.17
C GLN A 49 5.19 -8.21 13.11
N VAL A 50 6.45 -7.95 12.77
CA VAL A 50 7.22 -8.79 11.84
C VAL A 50 7.42 -10.21 12.42
N GLY A 51 7.75 -10.34 13.71
CA GLY A 51 7.87 -11.63 14.39
C GLY A 51 6.54 -12.40 14.39
N LEU A 52 5.44 -11.74 14.74
CA LEU A 52 4.10 -12.35 14.69
C LEU A 52 3.76 -12.89 13.29
N ILE A 53 4.03 -12.10 12.24
CA ILE A 53 3.80 -12.52 10.86
C ILE A 53 4.66 -13.72 10.49
N ARG A 54 5.96 -13.69 10.81
CA ARG A 54 6.94 -14.69 10.35
C ARG A 54 6.94 -15.98 11.16
N ASP A 55 6.58 -15.94 12.43
CA ASP A 55 6.79 -17.06 13.35
C ASP A 55 5.47 -17.67 13.85
N VAL A 56 4.37 -16.89 13.85
CA VAL A 56 3.08 -17.32 14.43
C VAL A 56 1.99 -17.44 13.36
N ILE A 57 1.81 -16.41 12.54
CA ILE A 57 0.68 -16.30 11.60
C ILE A 57 0.99 -16.99 10.27
N ASP A 58 2.17 -16.72 9.70
CA ASP A 58 2.60 -17.25 8.41
C ASP A 58 4.04 -17.84 8.50
N PRO A 59 4.22 -18.92 9.30
CA PRO A 59 5.51 -19.57 9.49
C PRO A 59 6.07 -20.19 8.20
N ASP A 60 5.19 -20.67 7.32
CA ASP A 60 5.59 -21.30 6.06
C ASP A 60 5.90 -20.29 4.94
N GLY A 61 5.72 -18.98 5.20
CA GLY A 61 6.05 -17.95 4.23
C GLY A 61 5.11 -17.87 3.03
N MET A 62 3.86 -18.30 3.18
CA MET A 62 2.87 -18.33 2.10
C MET A 62 2.61 -16.94 1.50
N ARG A 63 2.75 -15.87 2.30
CA ARG A 63 2.63 -14.48 1.81
C ARG A 63 3.58 -14.16 0.65
N LEU A 64 4.72 -14.84 0.55
CA LEU A 64 5.71 -14.61 -0.51
C LEU A 64 5.17 -15.01 -1.90
N ARG A 65 4.09 -15.78 -1.96
CA ARG A 65 3.40 -16.11 -3.22
C ARG A 65 2.54 -14.95 -3.72
N GLU A 66 1.99 -14.15 -2.82
CA GLU A 66 1.09 -13.04 -3.14
C GLU A 66 1.84 -11.79 -3.59
N PHE A 67 2.99 -11.52 -2.97
CA PHE A 67 3.83 -10.36 -3.28
C PHE A 67 5.05 -10.72 -4.14
N GLY A 68 5.23 -12.00 -4.47
CA GLY A 68 6.37 -12.52 -5.21
C GLY A 68 6.16 -12.50 -6.71
N ARG A 69 6.26 -11.32 -7.32
CA ARG A 69 7.01 -11.08 -8.56
C ARG A 69 7.22 -9.59 -8.79
#